data_AF-A0A835BVB0-F1
#
_entry.id   AF-A0A835BVB0-F1
#
_cell.length_a   1.000
_cell.length_b   1.000
_cell.length_c   1.000
_cell.angle_alpha   90.00
_cell.angle_beta   90.00
_cell.angle_gamma   90.00
#
_symmetry.space_group_name_H-M   'P 1'
#
loop_
_entity.id
_entity.type
_entity.pdbx_description
1 polymer ?
#
loop_
_entity_poly.entity_id
_entity_poly.type
_entity_poly.pdbx_seq_one_letter_code
_entity_poly.pdbx_strand_id
1 'polypeptide(L)'
;MYFACTGIVVKSDEGSASILTSASLVRSDDDDSNMASILMIQVRLPNGEDTIGLVAHYDLDYNAAVIIIPSCPDLQAAFFYHHMEFGSNSNVVAVGRWFYSGKFMATTGILTDEPPVEYSELMTTSTCKIPMVRT
;
A
#
# COMPACT_ATOMS: atom_id res chain seq x y z
N MET A 1 3.56 -6.48 18.00
CA MET A 1 2.81 -5.26 17.62
C MET A 1 2.34 -5.48 16.20
N TYR A 2 1.04 -5.43 15.92
CA TYR A 2 0.57 -5.63 14.55
C TYR A 2 0.64 -4.28 13.82
N PHE A 3 1.23 -4.29 12.63
CA PHE A 3 1.21 -3.14 11.73
C PHE A 3 0.06 -3.32 10.76
N ALA A 4 -0.72 -2.25 10.54
CA ALA A 4 -1.77 -2.22 9.53
C ALA A 4 -1.44 -1.12 8.52
N CYS A 5 -1.68 -1.41 7.24
CA CYS A 5 -1.48 -0.46 6.14
C CYS A 5 -2.72 -0.43 5.25
N THR A 6 -2.79 0.61 4.40
CA THR A 6 -3.71 0.64 3.26
C THR A 6 -3.01 0.09 2.02
N GLY A 7 -3.77 -0.45 1.08
CA GLY A 7 -3.28 -0.84 -0.23
C GLY A 7 -4.21 -0.38 -1.34
N ILE A 8 -3.68 -0.31 -2.56
CA ILE A 8 -4.42 0.04 -3.77
C ILE A 8 -4.44 -1.16 -4.71
N VAL A 9 -5.61 -1.47 -5.27
CA VAL A 9 -5.73 -2.53 -6.27
C VAL A 9 -5.07 -2.05 -7.56
N VAL A 10 -4.09 -2.78 -8.08
CA VAL A 10 -3.36 -2.43 -9.31
C VAL A 10 -3.66 -3.37 -10.47
N LYS A 11 -4.25 -4.53 -10.16
CA LYS A 11 -4.75 -5.50 -11.13
C LYS A 11 -5.91 -6.26 -10.51
N SER A 12 -6.95 -6.51 -11.29
CA SER A 12 -8.10 -7.33 -10.90
C SER A 12 -8.50 -8.17 -12.11
N ASP A 13 -8.42 -9.48 -11.99
CA ASP A 13 -8.81 -10.45 -13.01
C ASP A 13 -9.72 -11.55 -12.43
N GLU A 14 -10.20 -12.46 -13.28
CA GLU A 14 -11.13 -13.52 -12.87
C GLU A 14 -10.53 -14.48 -11.82
N GLY A 15 -9.20 -14.60 -11.74
CA GLY A 15 -8.53 -15.52 -10.83
C GLY A 15 -8.01 -14.88 -9.55
N SER A 16 -7.63 -13.60 -9.60
CA SER A 16 -6.93 -12.92 -8.53
C SER A 16 -7.04 -11.40 -8.62
N ALA A 17 -6.73 -10.73 -7.51
CA ALA A 17 -6.42 -9.32 -7.52
C ALA A 17 -5.04 -9.07 -6.90
N SER A 18 -4.36 -8.05 -7.38
CA SER A 18 -3.05 -7.61 -6.88
C SER A 18 -3.19 -6.26 -6.20
N ILE A 19 -2.69 -6.16 -4.98
CA ILE A 19 -2.73 -4.97 -4.14
C ILE A 19 -1.30 -4.47 -3.94
N LEU A 20 -1.05 -3.22 -4.31
CA LEU A 20 0.19 -2.53 -3.97
C LEU A 20 0.05 -1.89 -2.59
N THR A 21 1.01 -2.13 -1.72
CA THR A 21 1.07 -1.60 -0.35
C THR A 21 2.52 -1.33 0.06
N SER A 22 2.74 -0.91 1.31
CA SER A 22 4.07 -0.65 1.85
C SER A 22 4.77 -1.93 2.28
N ALA A 23 6.06 -2.08 1.94
CA ALA A 23 6.89 -3.21 2.37
C ALA A 23 7.19 -3.21 3.87
N SER A 24 6.96 -2.10 4.58
CA SER A 24 6.99 -2.04 6.04
C SER A 24 6.03 -3.05 6.69
N LEU A 25 4.99 -3.49 5.98
CA LEU A 25 4.06 -4.54 6.44
C LEU A 25 4.70 -5.95 6.42
N VAL A 26 5.76 -6.14 5.64
CA VAL A 26 6.40 -7.43 5.37
C VAL A 26 7.54 -7.73 6.35
N ARG A 27 7.91 -6.77 7.21
CA ARG A 27 9.02 -6.95 8.17
C ARG A 27 8.64 -7.94 9.26
N SER A 28 9.31 -9.10 9.28
CA SER A 28 9.35 -10.01 10.42
C SER A 28 10.43 -9.54 11.40
N ASP A 29 10.07 -9.42 12.68
CA ASP A 29 11.02 -9.10 13.76
C ASP A 29 12.00 -10.27 14.06
N ASP A 30 11.82 -11.44 13.44
CA ASP A 30 12.65 -12.61 13.72
C ASP A 30 13.73 -12.81 12.66
N ASP A 31 14.92 -12.42 13.07
CA ASP A 31 16.22 -12.87 12.60
C ASP A 31 16.32 -14.37 12.92
N ASP A 32 15.60 -15.23 12.18
CA ASP A 32 15.82 -16.66 12.29
C ASP A 32 15.63 -17.39 10.96
N SER A 33 16.69 -18.08 10.61
CA SER A 33 16.88 -18.89 9.44
C SER A 33 15.76 -19.92 9.26
N ASN A 34 14.74 -19.58 8.47
CA ASN A 34 14.01 -20.60 7.72
C ASN A 34 13.46 -20.05 6.41
N MET A 35 14.15 -20.45 5.35
CA MET A 35 13.76 -20.39 3.96
C MET A 35 12.26 -20.77 3.81
N ALA A 36 11.45 -19.87 3.24
CA ALA A 36 10.08 -20.11 2.77
C ALA A 36 8.90 -20.03 3.78
N SER A 37 8.94 -19.17 4.80
CA SER A 37 7.68 -18.70 5.40
C SER A 37 6.95 -17.82 4.38
N ILE A 38 5.94 -18.39 3.71
CA ILE A 38 4.99 -17.60 2.90
C ILE A 38 4.41 -16.52 3.81
N LEU A 39 4.75 -15.26 3.56
CA LEU A 39 4.21 -14.13 4.30
C LEU A 39 2.75 -13.96 3.91
N MET A 40 1.86 -14.44 4.79
CA MET A 40 0.42 -14.29 4.68
C MET A 40 -0.01 -13.03 5.41
N ILE A 41 -0.85 -12.22 4.76
CA ILE A 41 -1.34 -10.94 5.29
C ILE A 41 -2.87 -10.97 5.28
N GLN A 42 -3.51 -10.61 6.39
CA GLN A 42 -4.95 -10.42 6.43
C GLN A 42 -5.32 -9.13 5.71
N VAL A 43 -6.23 -9.23 4.74
CA VAL A 43 -6.72 -8.10 3.94
C VAL A 43 -8.21 -7.92 4.18
N ARG A 44 -8.61 -6.73 4.66
CA ARG A 44 -10.02 -6.36 4.78
C ARG A 44 -10.50 -5.71 3.48
N LEU A 45 -11.46 -6.33 2.82
CA LEU A 45 -12.04 -5.90 1.54
C LEU A 45 -13.04 -4.73 1.71
N PRO A 46 -13.38 -4.00 0.63
CA PRO A 46 -14.35 -2.90 0.67
C PRO A 46 -15.73 -3.30 1.20
N ASN A 47 -16.18 -4.51 0.88
CA ASN A 47 -17.46 -5.08 1.34
C ASN A 47 -17.46 -5.48 2.83
N GLY A 48 -16.33 -5.35 3.53
CA GLY A 48 -16.20 -5.62 4.96
C GLY A 48 -15.71 -7.04 5.29
N GLU A 49 -15.62 -7.92 4.30
CA GLU A 49 -15.08 -9.27 4.46
C GLU A 49 -13.55 -9.27 4.61
N ASP A 50 -13.02 -10.29 5.26
CA ASP A 50 -11.58 -10.51 5.40
C ASP A 50 -11.13 -11.66 4.49
N THR A 51 -9.97 -11.51 3.88
CA THR A 51 -9.31 -12.55 3.08
C THR A 51 -7.83 -12.65 3.44
N ILE A 52 -7.18 -13.72 3.02
CA ILE A 52 -5.74 -13.89 3.17
C ILE A 52 -5.06 -13.57 1.85
N GLY A 53 -4.15 -12.61 1.89
CA GLY A 53 -3.25 -12.26 0.80
C GLY A 53 -1.88 -12.87 0.99
N LEU A 54 -1.24 -13.20 -0.14
CA LEU A 54 0.13 -13.69 -0.19
C LEU A 54 1.05 -12.58 -0.67
N VAL A 55 2.16 -12.35 0.04
CA VAL A 55 3.22 -11.47 -0.47
C VAL A 55 3.85 -12.14 -1.70
N ALA A 56 3.63 -11.57 -2.88
CA ALA A 56 4.19 -12.08 -4.13
C ALA A 56 5.56 -11.47 -4.44
N HIS A 57 5.68 -10.17 -4.22
CA HIS A 57 6.91 -9.40 -4.43
C HIS A 57 7.00 -8.29 -3.39
N TYR A 58 8.21 -7.92 -3.00
CA TYR A 58 8.45 -6.70 -2.23
C TYR A 58 9.84 -6.16 -2.54
N ASP A 59 9.98 -4.86 -2.34
CA ASP A 59 11.22 -4.11 -2.45
C ASP A 59 11.33 -3.20 -1.22
N LEU A 60 12.35 -3.44 -0.40
CA LEU A 60 12.58 -2.69 0.84
C LEU A 60 13.16 -1.30 0.58
N ASP A 61 13.88 -1.11 -0.54
CA ASP A 61 14.52 0.16 -0.90
C ASP A 61 13.46 1.17 -1.36
N TYR A 62 12.44 0.70 -2.11
CA TYR A 62 11.28 1.51 -2.50
C TYR A 62 10.11 1.43 -1.51
N ASN A 63 10.25 0.65 -0.43
CA ASN A 63 9.22 0.37 0.56
C ASN A 63 7.87 -0.04 -0.06
N ALA A 64 7.90 -0.91 -1.07
CA ALA A 64 6.72 -1.34 -1.83
C ALA A 64 6.56 -2.86 -1.79
N ALA A 65 5.33 -3.35 -1.63
CA ALA A 65 5.00 -4.76 -1.67
C ALA A 65 3.73 -5.01 -2.49
N VAL A 66 3.70 -6.14 -3.20
CA VAL A 66 2.56 -6.61 -3.96
C VAL A 66 1.98 -7.84 -3.29
N ILE A 67 0.71 -7.72 -2.89
CA ILE A 67 -0.07 -8.78 -2.26
C ILE A 67 -1.06 -9.34 -3.27
N ILE A 68 -1.06 -10.66 -3.46
CA ILE A 68 -2.05 -11.35 -4.29
C ILE A 68 -3.14 -11.90 -3.38
N ILE A 69 -4.39 -11.60 -3.71
CA ILE A 69 -5.59 -12.13 -3.05
C ILE A 69 -6.46 -12.89 -4.07
N PRO A 70 -7.36 -13.77 -3.59
CA PRO A 70 -8.42 -14.33 -4.44
C PRO A 70 -9.22 -13.23 -5.16
N SER A 71 -9.75 -13.55 -6.34
CA SER A 71 -10.60 -12.61 -7.09
C SER A 71 -11.79 -12.15 -6.25
N CYS A 72 -12.11 -10.87 -6.34
CA CYS A 72 -13.25 -10.25 -5.68
C CYS A 72 -13.93 -9.30 -6.68
N PRO A 73 -15.21 -9.52 -7.05
CA PRO A 73 -15.92 -8.73 -8.05
C PRO A 73 -16.00 -7.23 -7.74
N ASP A 74 -15.95 -6.87 -6.45
CA ASP A 74 -16.06 -5.49 -5.99
C ASP A 74 -14.74 -4.69 -6.15
N LEU A 75 -13.65 -5.33 -6.59
CA LEU A 75 -12.34 -4.70 -6.72
C LEU A 75 -12.09 -4.18 -8.14
N GLN A 76 -12.01 -2.85 -8.23
CA GLN A 76 -11.57 -2.17 -9.44
C GLN A 76 -10.09 -1.78 -9.31
N ALA A 77 -9.29 -2.13 -10.33
CA ALA A 77 -7.91 -1.72 -10.41
C ALA A 77 -7.80 -0.21 -10.68
N ALA A 78 -6.88 0.45 -9.99
CA ALA A 78 -6.50 1.81 -10.25
C ALA A 78 -5.78 1.91 -11.60
N PHE A 79 -6.12 2.94 -12.37
CA PHE A 79 -5.45 3.24 -13.62
C PHE A 79 -4.26 4.16 -13.35
N PHE A 80 -3.06 3.69 -13.70
CA PHE A 80 -1.86 4.51 -13.71
C PHE A 80 -1.73 5.13 -15.10
N TYR A 81 -1.93 6.45 -15.21
CA TYR A 81 -1.64 7.15 -16.45
C TYR A 81 -0.13 7.23 -16.64
N HIS A 82 0.39 6.67 -17.74
CA HIS A 82 1.79 6.82 -18.10
C HIS A 82 2.09 8.31 -18.33
N HIS A 83 3.03 8.87 -17.56
CA HIS A 83 3.54 10.24 -17.66
C HIS A 83 2.63 11.36 -17.17
N MET A 84 2.04 11.22 -15.97
CA MET A 84 1.52 12.39 -15.27
C MET A 84 2.68 13.07 -14.53
N GLU A 85 3.39 13.97 -15.21
CA GLU A 85 4.31 14.90 -14.56
C GLU A 85 3.47 15.89 -13.74
N PHE A 86 3.50 15.75 -12.43
CA PHE A 86 2.92 16.75 -11.54
C PHE A 86 3.91 17.89 -11.41
N GLY A 87 3.47 19.10 -11.71
CA GLY A 87 4.27 20.29 -11.40
C GLY A 87 4.49 20.40 -9.90
N SER A 88 5.63 20.99 -9.52
CA SER A 88 5.88 21.47 -8.17
C SER A 88 4.65 22.16 -7.58
N ASN A 89 4.35 21.93 -6.31
CA ASN A 89 3.21 22.53 -5.61
C ASN A 89 1.82 22.11 -6.10
N SER A 90 1.70 20.96 -6.77
CA SER A 90 0.40 20.39 -7.12
C SER A 90 -0.38 19.97 -5.87
N ASN A 91 -1.69 20.27 -5.83
CA ASN A 91 -2.57 19.77 -4.78
C ASN A 91 -2.75 18.25 -4.93
N VAL A 92 -2.54 17.53 -3.83
CA VAL A 92 -2.68 16.08 -3.76
C VAL A 92 -3.55 15.67 -2.59
N VAL A 93 -4.10 14.47 -2.67
CA VAL A 93 -4.91 13.87 -1.59
C VAL A 93 -4.31 12.51 -1.27
N ALA A 94 -3.97 12.30 0.01
CA ALA A 94 -3.62 10.97 0.49
C ALA A 94 -4.87 10.34 1.09
N VAL A 95 -5.20 9.14 0.60
CA VAL A 95 -6.37 8.36 1.05
C VAL A 95 -5.88 7.12 1.77
N GLY A 96 -6.45 6.86 2.95
CA GLY A 96 -6.23 5.67 3.74
C GLY A 96 -7.56 5.00 4.09
N ARG A 97 -7.50 3.75 4.56
CA ARG A 97 -8.66 3.04 5.09
C ARG A 97 -8.31 2.42 6.43
N TRP A 98 -9.13 2.69 7.44
CA TRP A 98 -9.01 2.04 8.74
C TRP A 98 -9.29 0.55 8.63
N PHE A 99 -8.39 -0.29 9.14
CA PHE A 99 -8.53 -1.74 9.07
C PHE A 99 -9.81 -2.23 9.77
N TYR A 100 -9.99 -1.95 11.06
CA TYR A 100 -11.13 -2.48 11.82
C TYR A 100 -12.49 -1.87 11.46
N SER A 101 -12.53 -0.55 11.24
CA SER A 101 -13.82 0.13 10.99
C SER A 101 -14.20 0.16 9.51
N GLY A 102 -13.27 -0.14 8.61
CA GLY A 102 -13.45 -0.01 7.16
C GLY A 102 -13.64 1.43 6.67
N LYS A 103 -13.59 2.43 7.56
CA LYS A 103 -13.82 3.85 7.22
C LYS A 103 -12.64 4.42 6.45
N PHE A 104 -12.95 5.21 5.42
CA PHE A 104 -11.94 5.99 4.71
C PHE A 104 -11.43 7.16 5.56
N MET A 105 -10.17 7.50 5.32
CA MET A 105 -9.54 8.72 5.76
C MET A 105 -8.99 9.43 4.53
N ALA A 106 -9.05 10.74 4.53
CA ALA A 106 -8.36 11.53 3.54
C ALA A 106 -7.73 12.75 4.21
N THR A 107 -6.56 13.12 3.71
CA THR A 107 -5.94 14.41 4.00
C THR A 107 -5.53 15.02 2.66
N THR A 108 -5.65 16.34 2.57
CA THR A 108 -5.07 17.07 1.46
C THR A 108 -3.64 17.50 1.81
N GLY A 109 -2.87 17.80 0.78
CA GLY A 109 -1.51 18.28 0.89
C GLY A 109 -1.04 18.79 -0.46
N ILE A 110 0.25 19.09 -0.52
CA ILE A 110 0.92 19.65 -1.68
C ILE A 110 2.14 18.79 -1.97
N LEU A 111 2.39 18.52 -3.25
CA LEU A 111 3.60 17.83 -3.71
C LEU A 111 4.83 18.74 -3.53
N THR A 112 5.87 18.21 -2.90
CA THR A 112 7.12 18.91 -2.64
C THR A 112 8.22 18.42 -3.58
N ASP A 113 9.03 19.37 -4.08
CA ASP A 113 10.14 19.10 -5.01
C ASP A 113 11.37 18.53 -4.32
N GLU A 114 11.38 18.49 -2.98
CA GLU A 114 12.50 17.95 -2.23
C GLU A 114 12.43 16.41 -2.25
N PRO A 115 13.42 15.73 -2.85
CA PRO A 115 13.53 14.30 -2.73
C PRO A 115 13.75 13.96 -1.25
N PRO A 116 13.08 12.93 -0.72
CA PRO A 116 13.29 12.52 0.66
C PRO A 116 14.74 12.05 0.83
N VAL A 117 15.38 12.47 1.93
CA VAL A 117 16.79 12.14 2.25
C VAL A 117 17.04 10.62 2.30
N GLU A 118 15.99 9.83 2.56
CA GLU A 118 16.05 8.37 2.71
C GLU A 118 15.66 7.55 1.47
N TYR A 119 15.12 8.15 0.40
CA TYR A 119 14.70 7.39 -0.79
C TYR A 119 15.34 7.90 -2.08
N SER A 120 15.31 7.06 -3.11
CA SER A 120 15.82 7.34 -4.46
C SER A 120 15.41 8.73 -4.97
N GLU A 121 16.32 9.40 -5.70
CA GLU A 121 16.12 10.71 -6.35
C GLU A 121 14.90 10.76 -7.29
N LEU A 122 14.32 9.60 -7.61
CA LEU A 122 13.12 9.43 -8.43
C LEU A 122 11.80 9.62 -7.65
N MET A 123 11.82 9.83 -6.33
CA MET A 123 10.62 10.03 -5.52
C MET A 123 10.39 11.50 -5.15
N THR A 124 9.14 11.94 -5.25
CA THR A 124 8.66 13.20 -4.67
C THR A 124 7.87 12.94 -3.39
N THR A 125 7.94 13.88 -2.45
CA THR A 125 7.20 13.80 -1.19
C THR A 125 5.94 14.67 -1.24
N SER A 126 5.04 14.49 -0.27
CA SER A 126 3.91 15.38 -0.11
C SER A 126 3.75 15.80 1.34
N THR A 127 3.09 16.94 1.57
CA THR A 127 2.78 17.43 2.93
C THR A 127 1.61 16.69 3.60
N CYS A 128 1.03 15.69 2.93
CA CYS A 128 -0.06 14.88 3.46
C CYS A 128 0.34 14.17 4.76
N LYS A 129 -0.51 14.24 5.79
CA LYS A 129 -0.32 13.51 7.05
C LYS A 129 -1.48 12.57 7.32
N ILE A 130 -1.30 11.29 6.99
CA ILE A 130 -2.20 10.24 7.42
C ILE A 130 -1.72 9.76 8.80
N PRO A 131 -2.52 9.90 9.87
CA PRO A 131 -2.11 9.41 11.18
C PRO A 131 -1.92 7.90 11.12
N MET A 132 -0.73 7.46 11.55
CA MET A 132 -0.43 6.04 11.72
C MET A 132 -1.33 5.46 12.80
N VAL A 133 -1.98 4.35 12.48
CA VAL A 133 -2.81 3.63 13.43
C VAL A 133 -1.99 2.48 14.00
N ARG A 134 -1.70 2.53 15.31
CA ARG A 134 -1.20 1.37 16.04
C ARG A 134 -2.39 0.46 16.33
N THR A 135 -2.31 -0.80 15.90
CA THR A 135 -3.31 -1.84 16.17
C THR A 135 -2.83 -2.77 17.28
#